data_AF-A0AAN8BP56-F1
#
_entry.id   AF-A0AAN8BP56-F1
#
_cell.length_a   1.000
_cell.length_b   1.000
_cell.length_c   1.000
_cell.angle_alpha   90.00
_cell.angle_beta   90.00
_cell.angle_gamma   90.00
#
_symmetry.space_group_name_H-M   'P 1'
#
loop_
_entity.id
_entity.type
_entity.pdbx_description
1 polymer ?
#
loop_
_entity_poly.entity_id
_entity_poly.type
_entity_poly.pdbx_seq_one_letter_code
_entity_poly.pdbx_strand_id
1 'polypeptide(L)'
;MEPSGSTISSSSNHPLNSTGGVCQWEVSDKAKLCRFLCYGSYTLPEEGRVSMEHAGALVSMLQEGRGAEVVEEIKRFSQQGRAVTLDPSWFALALCSQQSELKTRQVAFKALKEVCRDPAHLFSFIQQKKELREDPGGSTDCTLPISWATESGKAADVFIILTNNPVWTFTASPVPSLKKHRHQSGANSKMVMCGLTSIRHAITDTEDRGLVSICGFNLGTFSVIRNLAQDLI
;
A
#
# COMPACT_ATOMS: atom_id res chain seq x y z
N MET A 1 -35.52 -30.71 58.11
CA MET A 1 -35.11 -31.78 57.18
C MET A 1 -34.34 -31.11 56.06
N GLU A 2 -33.02 -31.15 56.13
CA GLU A 2 -32.15 -31.05 54.94
C GLU A 2 -31.90 -32.49 54.47
N PRO A 3 -31.79 -32.77 53.15
CA PRO A 3 -30.49 -32.59 52.49
C PRO A 3 -30.49 -32.13 51.01
N SER A 4 -29.51 -31.28 50.69
CA SER A 4 -28.49 -31.44 49.61
C SER A 4 -28.86 -31.39 48.12
N GLY A 5 -28.20 -30.48 47.38
CA GLY A 5 -28.08 -30.56 45.91
C GLY A 5 -27.48 -29.35 45.15
N SER A 6 -26.21 -29.00 45.43
CA SER A 6 -25.19 -28.38 44.54
C SER A 6 -25.55 -27.39 43.40
N THR A 7 -25.09 -26.15 43.58
CA THR A 7 -24.27 -25.26 42.71
C THR A 7 -24.08 -25.62 41.22
N ILE A 8 -24.34 -24.67 40.30
CA ILE A 8 -23.36 -24.15 39.31
C ILE A 8 -23.67 -22.68 39.02
N SER A 9 -22.76 -21.80 39.43
CA SER A 9 -22.60 -20.44 38.91
C SER A 9 -21.92 -20.49 37.53
N SER A 10 -22.52 -19.89 36.51
CA SER A 10 -21.78 -19.52 35.30
C SER A 10 -22.04 -18.05 34.98
N SER A 11 -21.18 -17.20 35.53
CA SER A 11 -20.98 -15.82 35.10
C SER A 11 -20.59 -15.80 33.63
N SER A 12 -21.43 -15.21 32.77
CA SER A 12 -21.04 -14.82 31.42
C SER A 12 -21.19 -13.31 31.28
N ASN A 13 -20.06 -12.63 31.14
CA ASN A 13 -19.99 -11.20 30.81
C ASN A 13 -20.43 -11.01 29.35
N HIS A 14 -21.71 -10.70 29.13
CA HIS A 14 -22.19 -10.18 27.86
C HIS A 14 -22.14 -8.64 27.87
N PRO A 15 -21.66 -7.98 26.81
CA PRO A 15 -21.76 -6.53 26.69
C PRO A 15 -23.23 -6.15 26.48
N LEU A 16 -23.81 -5.43 27.44
CA LEU A 16 -25.16 -4.86 27.33
C LEU A 16 -25.17 -3.79 26.23
N ASN A 17 -26.05 -3.95 25.24
CA ASN A 17 -26.51 -2.81 24.45
C ASN A 17 -27.76 -2.19 25.13
N SER A 18 -27.95 -0.89 24.90
CA SER A 18 -29.06 -0.12 25.44
C SER A 18 -30.37 -0.43 24.72
N THR A 19 -30.95 -1.60 24.97
CA THR A 19 -32.39 -1.91 25.03
C THR A 19 -32.50 -3.39 25.36
N GLY A 20 -33.06 -3.72 26.53
CA GLY A 20 -32.96 -5.04 27.16
C GLY A 20 -33.69 -6.20 26.44
N GLY A 21 -33.21 -6.58 25.27
CA GLY A 21 -33.57 -7.81 24.57
C GLY A 21 -32.30 -8.52 24.11
N VAL A 22 -32.15 -9.81 24.45
CA VAL A 22 -31.10 -10.67 23.91
C VAL A 22 -31.29 -10.74 22.39
N CYS A 23 -30.41 -10.10 21.61
CA CYS A 23 -30.51 -10.09 20.15
C CYS A 23 -30.22 -11.49 19.60
N GLN A 24 -31.28 -12.25 19.30
CA GLN A 24 -31.23 -13.62 18.76
C GLN A 24 -30.72 -13.71 17.30
N TRP A 25 -30.44 -12.58 16.65
CA TRP A 25 -30.09 -12.47 15.23
C TRP A 25 -28.69 -11.89 15.03
N GLU A 26 -27.67 -12.58 15.54
CA GLU A 26 -26.29 -12.25 15.19
C GLU A 26 -26.06 -12.51 13.69
N VAL A 27 -25.69 -11.45 12.96
CA VAL A 27 -25.40 -11.54 11.54
C VAL A 27 -23.98 -12.08 11.36
N SER A 28 -23.84 -13.21 10.68
CA SER A 28 -22.52 -13.78 10.35
C SER A 28 -21.68 -12.82 9.50
N ASP A 29 -20.35 -12.91 9.60
CA ASP A 29 -19.45 -12.03 8.85
C ASP A 29 -19.58 -12.21 7.34
N LYS A 30 -19.90 -13.44 6.90
CA LYS A 30 -20.23 -13.71 5.50
C LYS A 30 -21.47 -12.94 5.03
N ALA A 31 -22.51 -12.86 5.87
CA ALA A 31 -23.70 -12.08 5.56
C ALA A 31 -23.42 -10.58 5.55
N LYS A 32 -22.57 -10.08 6.46
CA LYS A 32 -22.09 -8.68 6.45
C LYS A 32 -21.26 -8.37 5.19
N LEU A 33 -20.39 -9.30 4.76
CA LEU A 33 -19.63 -9.18 3.52
C LEU A 33 -20.55 -9.14 2.30
N CYS A 34 -21.52 -10.04 2.20
CA CYS A 34 -22.47 -10.05 1.07
C CYS A 34 -23.28 -8.75 1.01
N ARG A 35 -23.66 -8.20 2.17
CA ARG A 35 -24.33 -6.90 2.29
C ARG A 35 -23.44 -5.76 1.76
N PHE A 36 -22.19 -5.72 2.20
CA PHE A 36 -21.19 -4.79 1.69
C PHE A 36 -20.99 -4.91 0.18
N LEU A 37 -20.85 -6.12 -0.36
CA LEU A 37 -20.69 -6.34 -1.81
C LEU A 37 -21.93 -5.93 -2.62
N CYS A 38 -23.11 -5.93 -2.00
CA CYS A 38 -24.37 -5.59 -2.66
C CYS A 38 -24.58 -4.07 -2.80
N TYR A 39 -24.34 -3.31 -1.72
CA TYR A 39 -24.68 -1.88 -1.67
C TYR A 39 -23.58 -0.97 -1.07
N GLY A 40 -22.45 -1.53 -0.62
CA GLY A 40 -21.30 -0.80 -0.10
C GLY A 40 -21.54 -0.22 1.29
N SER A 41 -22.34 0.84 1.38
CA SER A 41 -22.67 1.55 2.62
C SER A 41 -24.18 1.57 2.88
N TYR A 42 -24.56 1.59 4.15
CA TYR A 42 -25.94 1.77 4.60
C TYR A 42 -26.34 3.26 4.65
N THR A 43 -25.35 4.16 4.71
CA THR A 43 -25.54 5.61 4.72
C THR A 43 -25.22 6.17 3.35
N LEU A 44 -26.09 7.04 2.83
CA LEU A 44 -25.85 7.79 1.60
C LEU A 44 -24.47 8.48 1.72
N PRO A 45 -23.49 8.13 0.87
CA PRO A 45 -22.19 8.76 0.94
C PRO A 45 -22.33 10.18 0.39
N GLU A 46 -21.85 11.19 1.12
CA GLU A 46 -21.76 12.57 0.61
C GLU A 46 -20.90 12.65 -0.67
N GLU A 47 -20.05 11.64 -0.94
CA GLU A 47 -19.06 11.67 -2.03
C GLU A 47 -18.97 10.40 -2.89
N GLY A 48 -19.90 9.43 -2.76
CA GLY A 48 -19.88 8.21 -3.59
C GLY A 48 -18.69 7.26 -3.38
N ARG A 49 -17.86 7.47 -2.34
CA ARG A 49 -16.67 6.65 -2.06
C ARG A 49 -16.95 5.55 -1.04
N VAL A 50 -16.43 4.36 -1.30
CA VAL A 50 -16.47 3.23 -0.35
C VAL A 50 -15.38 3.44 0.70
N SER A 51 -15.77 3.67 1.96
CA SER A 51 -14.85 3.91 3.07
C SER A 51 -14.48 2.60 3.80
N MET A 52 -13.28 2.56 4.40
CA MET A 52 -12.82 1.46 5.26
C MET A 52 -13.76 1.22 6.46
N GLU A 53 -14.48 2.25 6.91
CA GLU A 53 -15.43 2.18 8.02
C GLU A 53 -16.56 1.17 7.78
N HIS A 54 -17.03 1.06 6.53
CA HIS A 54 -18.10 0.12 6.14
C HIS A 54 -17.57 -1.28 5.82
N ALA A 55 -16.25 -1.43 5.70
CA ALA A 55 -15.57 -2.68 5.38
C ALA A 55 -15.13 -3.49 6.62
N GLY A 56 -15.63 -3.17 7.82
CA GLY A 56 -15.18 -3.81 9.07
C GLY A 56 -15.24 -5.34 9.06
N ALA A 57 -16.30 -5.94 8.50
CA ALA A 57 -16.41 -7.41 8.39
C ALA A 57 -15.38 -8.00 7.41
N LEU A 58 -15.13 -7.30 6.29
CA LEU A 58 -14.10 -7.67 5.33
C LEU A 58 -12.71 -7.63 5.98
N VAL A 59 -12.40 -6.56 6.71
CA VAL A 59 -11.11 -6.42 7.41
C VAL A 59 -10.93 -7.50 8.48
N SER A 60 -11.96 -7.81 9.28
CA SER A 60 -11.92 -8.91 10.26
C SER A 60 -11.60 -10.25 9.60
N MET A 61 -12.32 -10.59 8.52
CA MET A 61 -12.09 -11.85 7.80
C MET A 61 -10.68 -11.94 7.20
N LEU A 62 -10.09 -10.83 6.77
CA LEU A 62 -8.72 -10.80 6.26
C LEU A 62 -7.69 -10.97 7.40
N GLN A 63 -7.92 -10.35 8.56
CA GLN A 63 -7.07 -10.52 9.75
C GLN A 63 -7.12 -11.94 10.31
N GLU A 64 -8.27 -12.61 10.21
CA GLU A 64 -8.47 -14.02 10.58
C GLU A 64 -7.82 -15.01 9.58
N GLY A 65 -7.21 -14.53 8.48
CA GLY A 65 -6.62 -15.38 7.45
C GLY A 65 -7.64 -16.05 6.53
N ARG A 66 -8.89 -15.56 6.49
CA ARG A 66 -9.98 -16.08 5.66
C ARG A 66 -10.09 -15.37 4.31
N GLY A 67 -9.01 -14.76 3.83
CA GLY A 67 -9.02 -13.97 2.59
C GLY A 67 -9.37 -14.77 1.33
N ALA A 68 -9.06 -16.07 1.28
CA ALA A 68 -9.50 -16.92 0.17
C ALA A 68 -11.03 -17.08 0.11
N GLU A 69 -11.70 -17.18 1.27
CA GLU A 69 -13.17 -17.25 1.35
C GLU A 69 -13.80 -15.95 0.84
N VAL A 70 -13.21 -14.81 1.22
CA VAL A 70 -13.63 -13.49 0.77
C VAL A 70 -13.55 -13.38 -0.75
N VAL A 71 -12.41 -13.74 -1.36
CA VAL A 71 -12.23 -13.62 -2.81
C VAL A 71 -13.21 -14.52 -3.56
N GLU A 72 -13.46 -15.73 -3.08
CA GLU A 72 -14.43 -16.62 -3.72
C GLU A 72 -15.86 -16.05 -3.66
N GLU A 73 -16.21 -15.41 -2.53
CA GLU A 73 -17.49 -14.73 -2.39
C GLU A 73 -17.61 -13.51 -3.33
N ILE A 74 -16.54 -12.71 -3.49
CA ILE A 74 -16.48 -11.62 -4.49
C ILE A 74 -16.71 -12.16 -5.91
N LYS A 75 -16.04 -13.25 -6.29
CA LYS A 75 -16.21 -13.89 -7.60
C LYS A 75 -17.65 -14.32 -7.82
N ARG A 76 -18.23 -15.02 -6.83
CA ARG A 76 -19.61 -15.48 -6.88
C ARG A 76 -20.57 -14.29 -7.05
N PHE A 77 -20.36 -13.21 -6.32
CA PHE A 77 -21.20 -12.01 -6.39
C PHE A 77 -21.11 -11.32 -7.75
N SER A 78 -19.89 -11.17 -8.29
CA SER A 78 -19.63 -10.61 -9.62
C SER A 78 -20.24 -11.46 -10.74
N GLN A 79 -20.14 -12.79 -10.64
CA GLN A 79 -20.71 -13.71 -11.63
C GLN A 79 -22.23 -13.69 -11.67
N GLN A 80 -22.86 -13.59 -10.49
CA GLN A 80 -24.31 -13.61 -10.35
C GLN A 80 -24.97 -12.25 -10.66
N GLY A 81 -24.21 -11.18 -10.86
CA GLY A 81 -24.75 -9.84 -11.16
C GLY A 81 -25.67 -9.29 -10.07
N ARG A 82 -25.44 -9.67 -8.81
CA ARG A 82 -26.32 -9.33 -7.67
C ARG A 82 -25.99 -7.99 -7.00
N ALA A 83 -24.91 -7.36 -7.41
CA ALA A 83 -24.49 -6.08 -6.84
C ALA A 83 -25.29 -4.94 -7.46
N VAL A 84 -25.76 -4.02 -6.62
CA VAL A 84 -26.41 -2.77 -7.07
C VAL A 84 -25.36 -1.83 -7.65
N THR A 85 -24.15 -1.85 -7.09
CA THR A 85 -22.96 -1.15 -7.59
C THR A 85 -21.77 -2.11 -7.58
N LEU A 86 -20.91 -2.04 -8.60
CA LEU A 86 -19.73 -2.93 -8.69
C LEU A 86 -18.53 -2.38 -7.90
N ASP A 87 -18.56 -1.11 -7.49
CA ASP A 87 -17.48 -0.43 -6.76
C ASP A 87 -17.06 -1.13 -5.46
N PRO A 88 -17.98 -1.64 -4.61
CA PRO A 88 -17.60 -2.37 -3.40
C PRO A 88 -16.88 -3.69 -3.69
N SER A 89 -17.20 -4.34 -4.82
CA SER A 89 -16.56 -5.61 -5.22
C SER A 89 -15.12 -5.40 -5.64
N TRP A 90 -14.85 -4.35 -6.43
CA TRP A 90 -13.47 -3.99 -6.79
C TRP A 90 -12.69 -3.49 -5.58
N PHE A 91 -13.34 -2.78 -4.66
CA PHE A 91 -12.69 -2.26 -3.46
C PHE A 91 -12.26 -3.41 -2.55
N ALA A 92 -13.16 -4.39 -2.35
CA ALA A 92 -12.84 -5.59 -1.60
C ALA A 92 -11.71 -6.39 -2.24
N LEU A 93 -11.71 -6.52 -3.57
CA LEU A 93 -10.65 -7.21 -4.30
C LEU A 93 -9.31 -6.46 -4.19
N ALA A 94 -9.33 -5.13 -4.24
CA ALA A 94 -8.16 -4.28 -4.06
C ALA A 94 -7.56 -4.46 -2.65
N LEU A 95 -8.38 -4.50 -1.61
CA LEU A 95 -7.97 -4.82 -0.23
C LEU A 95 -7.36 -6.22 -0.11
N CYS A 96 -7.99 -7.23 -0.73
CA CYS A 96 -7.45 -8.60 -0.75
C CYS A 96 -6.08 -8.67 -1.44
N SER A 97 -5.89 -7.92 -2.53
CA SER A 97 -4.63 -7.88 -3.28
C SER A 97 -3.46 -7.22 -2.53
N GLN A 98 -3.75 -6.52 -1.43
CA GLN A 98 -2.76 -5.80 -0.61
C GLN A 98 -2.47 -6.48 0.73
N GLN A 99 -3.11 -7.61 1.03
CA GLN A 99 -2.87 -8.34 2.27
C GLN A 99 -1.44 -8.89 2.35
N SER A 100 -0.89 -8.96 3.57
CA SER A 100 0.45 -9.53 3.81
C SER A 100 0.52 -11.01 3.40
N GLU A 101 -0.58 -11.75 3.57
CA GLU A 101 -0.67 -13.17 3.25
C GLU A 101 -0.52 -13.43 1.74
N LEU A 102 0.43 -14.30 1.37
CA LEU A 102 0.71 -14.63 -0.04
C LEU A 102 -0.46 -15.35 -0.72
N LYS A 103 -1.12 -16.28 -0.03
CA LYS A 103 -2.22 -17.09 -0.58
C LYS A 103 -3.39 -16.18 -1.01
N THR A 104 -3.82 -15.30 -0.12
CA THR A 104 -4.91 -14.34 -0.39
C THR A 104 -4.56 -13.42 -1.58
N ARG A 105 -3.33 -12.90 -1.65
CA ARG A 105 -2.90 -12.09 -2.81
C ARG A 105 -2.96 -12.84 -4.12
N GLN A 106 -2.43 -14.06 -4.17
CA GLN A 106 -2.41 -14.88 -5.39
C GLN A 106 -3.84 -15.17 -5.88
N VAL A 107 -4.75 -15.53 -4.96
CA VAL A 107 -6.15 -15.80 -5.29
C VAL A 107 -6.85 -14.53 -5.78
N ALA A 108 -6.61 -13.37 -5.14
CA ALA A 108 -7.15 -12.08 -5.58
C ALA A 108 -6.69 -11.71 -6.99
N PHE A 109 -5.39 -11.82 -7.30
CA PHE A 109 -4.89 -11.53 -8.65
C PHE A 109 -5.40 -12.52 -9.71
N LYS A 110 -5.59 -13.79 -9.34
CA LYS A 110 -6.19 -14.79 -10.24
C LYS A 110 -7.65 -14.42 -10.57
N ALA A 111 -8.39 -13.94 -9.58
CA ALA A 111 -9.79 -13.55 -9.72
C ALA A 111 -10.01 -12.31 -10.60
N LEU A 112 -9.00 -11.47 -10.83
CA LEU A 112 -9.13 -10.26 -11.65
C LEU A 112 -9.69 -10.53 -13.04
N LYS A 113 -9.26 -11.61 -13.70
CA LYS A 113 -9.76 -11.95 -15.04
C LYS A 113 -11.25 -12.30 -15.05
N GLU A 114 -11.76 -12.82 -13.94
CA GLU A 114 -13.15 -13.26 -13.81
C GLU A 114 -14.07 -12.11 -13.36
N VAL A 115 -13.55 -11.19 -12.55
CA VAL A 115 -14.28 -10.06 -11.96
C VAL A 115 -14.23 -8.81 -12.87
N CYS A 116 -13.07 -8.49 -13.45
CA CYS A 116 -12.86 -7.34 -14.32
C CYS A 116 -13.08 -7.71 -15.80
N ARG A 117 -14.34 -7.69 -16.24
CA ARG A 117 -14.74 -8.02 -17.62
C ARG A 117 -14.53 -6.89 -18.64
N ASP A 118 -14.44 -5.65 -18.18
CA ASP A 118 -14.29 -4.44 -19.00
C ASP A 118 -13.04 -3.65 -18.56
N PRO A 119 -12.32 -2.96 -19.48
CA PRO A 119 -11.26 -2.02 -19.13
C PRO A 119 -11.59 -1.06 -17.97
N ALA A 120 -12.81 -0.52 -17.90
CA ALA A 120 -13.26 0.37 -16.83
C ALA A 120 -13.13 -0.29 -15.44
N HIS A 121 -13.44 -1.58 -15.33
CA HIS A 121 -13.34 -2.32 -14.08
C HIS A 121 -11.89 -2.45 -13.63
N LEU A 122 -10.97 -2.66 -14.57
CA LEU A 122 -9.55 -2.74 -14.28
C LEU A 122 -9.02 -1.37 -13.82
N PHE A 123 -9.43 -0.28 -14.45
CA PHE A 123 -9.06 1.08 -14.04
C PHE A 123 -9.57 1.41 -12.64
N SER A 124 -10.84 1.12 -12.34
CA SER A 124 -11.41 1.30 -11.00
C SER A 124 -10.66 0.48 -9.94
N PHE A 125 -10.35 -0.79 -10.21
CA PHE A 125 -9.53 -1.61 -9.32
C PHE A 125 -8.15 -1.01 -9.06
N ILE A 126 -7.46 -0.55 -10.12
CA ILE A 126 -6.13 0.07 -9.99
C ILE A 126 -6.20 1.35 -9.17
N GLN A 127 -7.21 2.18 -9.42
CA GLN A 127 -7.44 3.43 -8.71
C GLN A 127 -7.70 3.18 -7.22
N GLN A 128 -8.63 2.28 -6.89
CA GLN A 128 -8.93 1.92 -5.50
C GLN A 128 -7.71 1.29 -4.82
N LYS A 129 -6.94 0.44 -5.52
CA LYS A 129 -5.71 -0.11 -4.98
C LYS A 129 -4.69 0.98 -4.66
N LYS A 130 -4.60 2.02 -5.49
CA LYS A 130 -3.72 3.18 -5.27
C LYS A 130 -4.19 4.01 -4.08
N GLU A 131 -5.49 4.24 -3.92
CA GLU A 131 -6.06 5.00 -2.79
C GLU A 131 -5.97 4.24 -1.47
N LEU A 132 -6.14 2.91 -1.49
CA LEU A 132 -6.01 2.04 -0.33
C LEU A 132 -4.57 1.86 0.13
N ARG A 133 -3.61 2.12 -0.76
CA ARG A 133 -2.25 2.38 -0.33
C ARG A 133 -2.25 3.75 0.30
N GLU A 134 -2.52 3.79 1.60
CA GLU A 134 -1.71 4.61 2.48
C GLU A 134 -0.28 4.22 2.14
N ASP A 135 0.42 5.03 1.32
CA ASP A 135 1.84 4.84 1.08
C ASP A 135 2.43 4.85 2.49
N PRO A 136 2.88 3.71 3.07
CA PRO A 136 3.50 3.76 4.38
C PRO A 136 4.70 4.63 4.12
N GLY A 137 4.66 5.89 4.56
CA GLY A 137 5.43 7.03 4.07
C GLY A 137 6.93 6.82 4.13
N GLY A 138 7.42 5.87 3.35
CA GLY A 138 8.80 5.56 3.08
C GLY A 138 9.16 6.42 1.90
N SER A 139 9.15 7.72 2.14
CA SER A 139 9.88 8.65 1.29
C SER A 139 11.29 8.09 1.15
N THR A 140 11.75 7.90 -0.09
CA THR A 140 13.12 7.49 -0.32
C THR A 140 13.99 8.71 -0.11
N ASP A 141 14.49 8.91 1.13
CA ASP A 141 15.47 9.95 1.41
C ASP A 141 16.81 9.58 0.76
N CYS A 142 17.06 10.19 -0.39
CA CYS A 142 18.26 9.98 -1.18
C CYS A 142 19.54 10.51 -0.51
N THR A 143 19.42 11.28 0.58
CA THR A 143 20.56 11.80 1.33
C THR A 143 21.10 10.83 2.38
N LEU A 144 20.31 9.84 2.81
CA LEU A 144 20.71 8.89 3.85
C LEU A 144 22.01 8.13 3.54
N PRO A 145 22.26 7.62 2.31
CA PRO A 145 23.52 6.96 1.99
C PRO A 145 24.73 7.91 2.11
N ILE A 146 24.55 9.18 1.78
CA ILE A 146 25.59 10.21 1.87
C ILE A 146 25.88 10.52 3.32
N SER A 147 24.84 10.75 4.13
CA SER A 147 24.96 11.02 5.56
C SER A 147 25.62 9.85 6.29
N TRP A 148 25.18 8.62 6.02
CA TRP A 148 25.80 7.41 6.58
C TRP A 148 27.29 7.28 6.21
N ALA A 149 27.64 7.50 4.94
CA ALA A 149 29.04 7.42 4.50
C ALA A 149 29.90 8.51 5.17
N THR A 150 29.33 9.71 5.33
CA THR A 150 29.93 10.83 6.04
C THR A 150 30.19 10.51 7.51
N GLU A 151 29.17 10.03 8.22
CA GLU A 151 29.24 9.67 9.65
C GLU A 151 30.16 8.47 9.91
N SER A 152 30.19 7.53 8.97
CA SER A 152 31.04 6.33 9.05
C SER A 152 32.48 6.56 8.56
N GLY A 153 32.83 7.78 8.16
CA GLY A 153 34.15 8.12 7.62
C GLY A 153 34.52 7.34 6.35
N LYS A 154 33.53 6.94 5.55
CA LYS A 154 33.72 6.19 4.29
C LYS A 154 33.81 7.15 3.12
N ALA A 155 34.99 7.29 2.52
CA ALA A 155 35.15 8.04 1.28
C ALA A 155 34.50 7.26 0.13
N ALA A 156 33.42 7.80 -0.45
CA ALA A 156 32.74 7.21 -1.60
C ALA A 156 32.79 8.17 -2.79
N ASP A 157 33.22 7.67 -3.95
CA ASP A 157 33.36 8.50 -5.16
C ASP A 157 32.02 8.74 -5.87
N VAL A 158 31.13 7.75 -5.88
CA VAL A 158 29.84 7.85 -6.58
C VAL A 158 28.73 7.17 -5.75
N PHE A 159 27.68 7.92 -5.45
CA PHE A 159 26.43 7.41 -4.89
C PHE A 159 25.42 7.15 -6.01
N ILE A 160 24.89 5.93 -6.12
CA ILE A 160 23.89 5.56 -7.13
C ILE A 160 22.58 5.21 -6.43
N ILE A 161 21.53 6.00 -6.67
CA ILE A 161 20.20 5.78 -6.10
C ILE A 161 19.28 5.24 -7.17
N LEU A 162 18.74 4.03 -6.98
CA LEU A 162 17.74 3.42 -7.87
C LEU A 162 16.38 3.46 -7.19
N THR A 163 15.38 4.10 -7.79
CA THR A 163 14.03 4.20 -7.22
C THR A 163 12.93 3.95 -8.25
N ASN A 164 11.90 3.18 -7.89
CA ASN A 164 10.70 2.97 -8.71
C ASN A 164 9.58 3.98 -8.41
N ASN A 165 9.76 4.82 -7.38
CA ASN A 165 8.81 5.83 -6.94
C ASN A 165 9.58 6.98 -6.26
N PRO A 166 9.98 8.04 -6.99
CA PRO A 166 10.46 9.25 -6.38
C PRO A 166 9.25 10.06 -5.93
N VAL A 167 8.47 9.56 -4.96
CA VAL A 167 7.61 10.46 -4.18
C VAL A 167 8.55 11.14 -3.20
N TRP A 168 9.13 12.22 -3.71
CA TRP A 168 10.00 13.14 -2.99
C TRP A 168 9.14 13.98 -2.05
N THR A 169 8.64 13.39 -0.97
CA THR A 169 8.05 14.16 0.12
C THR A 169 9.19 14.53 1.05
N PHE A 170 9.97 15.57 0.73
CA PHE A 170 10.59 16.50 1.68
C PHE A 170 11.42 17.59 0.96
N THR A 171 11.57 18.69 1.66
CA THR A 171 11.85 20.08 1.27
C THR A 171 13.30 20.43 0.89
N ALA A 172 14.20 19.47 0.69
CA ALA A 172 15.64 19.75 0.53
C ALA A 172 16.32 18.96 -0.61
N SER A 173 17.13 19.68 -1.40
CA SER A 173 18.05 19.13 -2.42
C SER A 173 19.15 18.27 -1.77
N PRO A 174 19.68 17.21 -2.43
CA PRO A 174 20.78 16.40 -1.89
C PRO A 174 22.16 17.09 -1.95
N VAL A 175 22.26 18.22 -2.65
CA VAL A 175 23.50 18.98 -2.86
C VAL A 175 24.22 19.38 -1.56
N PRO A 176 23.54 19.89 -0.51
CA PRO A 176 24.21 20.23 0.74
C PRO A 176 24.86 19.03 1.42
N SER A 177 24.17 17.88 1.45
CA SER A 177 24.71 16.63 2.02
C SER A 177 25.93 16.14 1.24
N LEU A 178 25.86 16.21 -0.11
CA LEU A 178 26.98 15.83 -0.96
C LEU A 178 28.20 16.76 -0.77
N LYS A 179 27.98 18.08 -0.69
CA LYS A 179 29.05 19.06 -0.42
C LYS A 179 29.70 18.84 0.95
N LYS A 180 28.89 18.55 1.98
CA LYS A 180 29.40 18.20 3.32
C LYS A 180 30.29 16.96 3.27
N HIS A 181 29.85 15.92 2.55
CA HIS A 181 30.63 14.70 2.40
C HIS A 181 31.98 14.94 1.69
N ARG A 182 31.99 15.71 0.59
CA ARG A 182 33.22 16.09 -0.13
C ARG A 182 34.22 16.80 0.80
N HIS A 183 33.72 17.74 1.61
CA HIS A 183 34.58 18.50 2.53
C HIS A 183 35.19 17.61 3.62
N GLN A 184 34.43 16.65 4.17
CA GLN A 184 34.91 15.79 5.26
C GLN A 184 35.75 14.61 4.79
N SER A 185 35.41 14.01 3.66
CA SER A 185 36.14 12.86 3.10
C SER A 185 37.34 13.25 2.25
N GLY A 186 37.37 14.48 1.71
CA GLY A 186 38.33 14.91 0.70
C GLY A 186 38.09 14.32 -0.69
N ALA A 187 37.06 13.49 -0.88
CA ALA A 187 36.73 12.87 -2.15
C ALA A 187 35.91 13.81 -3.05
N ASN A 188 36.11 13.72 -4.37
CA ASN A 188 35.27 14.40 -5.37
C ASN A 188 33.97 13.62 -5.60
N SER A 189 33.17 13.44 -4.55
CA SER A 189 32.00 12.57 -4.56
C SER A 189 30.89 13.08 -5.48
N LYS A 190 30.30 12.17 -6.25
CA LYS A 190 29.22 12.42 -7.20
C LYS A 190 28.00 11.61 -6.85
N MET A 191 26.86 11.96 -7.42
CA MET A 191 25.59 11.28 -7.18
C MET A 191 24.82 11.12 -8.48
N VAL A 192 24.31 9.92 -8.71
CA VAL A 192 23.39 9.59 -9.80
C VAL A 192 22.08 9.10 -9.20
N MET A 193 20.98 9.70 -9.62
CA MET A 193 19.65 9.20 -9.30
C MET A 193 18.99 8.63 -10.56
N CYS A 194 18.52 7.38 -10.47
CA CYS A 194 17.81 6.69 -11.54
C CYS A 194 16.37 6.42 -11.13
N GLY A 195 15.42 7.13 -11.74
CA GLY A 195 14.01 6.82 -11.65
C GLY A 195 13.65 5.68 -12.60
N LEU A 196 13.40 4.48 -12.08
CA LEU A 196 13.12 3.27 -12.87
C LEU A 196 11.76 3.32 -13.59
N THR A 197 10.84 4.15 -13.11
CA THR A 197 9.54 4.42 -13.74
C THR A 197 9.48 5.89 -14.15
N SER A 198 8.80 6.20 -15.26
CA SER A 198 8.67 7.59 -15.72
C SER A 198 7.85 8.40 -14.73
N ILE A 199 8.52 9.28 -13.99
CA ILE A 199 7.88 10.16 -13.01
C ILE A 199 8.36 11.59 -13.26
N ARG A 200 7.41 12.53 -13.30
CA ARG A 200 7.59 13.95 -13.68
C ARG A 200 8.31 14.81 -12.63
N HIS A 201 9.24 14.22 -11.89
CA HIS A 201 10.03 14.91 -10.87
C HIS A 201 11.48 14.42 -10.96
N ALA A 202 12.14 14.75 -12.07
CA ALA A 202 13.60 14.75 -12.10
C ALA A 202 14.09 15.79 -11.08
N ILE A 203 15.22 15.53 -10.43
CA ILE A 203 15.87 16.51 -9.55
C ILE A 203 15.95 17.82 -10.32
N THR A 204 15.32 18.87 -9.79
CA THR A 204 15.31 20.19 -10.41
C THR A 204 16.73 20.67 -10.64
N ASP A 205 16.93 21.32 -11.78
CA ASP A 205 18.16 21.92 -12.28
C ASP A 205 19.09 22.38 -11.14
N THR A 206 20.27 21.77 -11.05
CA THR A 206 21.27 22.13 -10.07
C THR A 206 22.56 22.51 -10.76
N GLU A 207 23.21 23.55 -10.26
CA GLU A 207 24.53 23.99 -10.71
C GLU A 207 25.66 23.01 -10.28
N ASP A 208 25.36 22.02 -9.43
CA ASP A 208 26.35 21.03 -8.99
C ASP A 208 26.56 19.97 -10.07
N ARG A 209 27.66 20.09 -10.82
CA ARG A 209 28.06 19.13 -11.87
C ARG A 209 28.23 17.69 -11.38
N GLY A 210 28.38 17.48 -10.08
CA GLY A 210 28.48 16.14 -9.51
C GLY A 210 27.12 15.46 -9.28
N LEU A 211 26.00 16.04 -9.72
CA LEU A 211 24.66 15.45 -9.59
C LEU A 211 24.00 15.23 -10.95
N VAL A 212 23.57 14.00 -11.21
CA VAL A 212 22.84 13.64 -12.44
C VAL A 212 21.55 12.91 -12.09
N SER A 213 20.44 13.32 -12.72
CA SER A 213 19.14 12.64 -12.62
C SER A 213 18.77 11.99 -13.94
N ILE A 214 18.46 10.70 -13.93
CA ILE A 214 18.12 9.89 -15.10
C ILE A 214 16.66 9.43 -14.96
N CYS A 215 15.85 9.73 -15.98
CA CYS A 215 14.49 9.24 -16.09
C CYS A 215 14.48 7.95 -16.93
N GLY A 216 14.02 6.85 -16.33
CA GLY A 216 14.13 5.50 -16.88
C GLY A 216 15.46 4.82 -16.56
N PHE A 217 15.60 3.57 -16.99
CA PHE A 217 16.83 2.80 -16.84
C PHE A 217 17.02 1.87 -18.03
N ASN A 218 18.16 1.98 -18.72
CA ASN A 218 18.51 1.12 -19.85
C ASN A 218 20.03 0.88 -19.89
N LEU A 219 20.52 0.14 -20.90
CA LEU A 219 21.96 -0.14 -21.03
C LEU A 219 22.81 1.14 -21.17
N GLY A 220 22.26 2.22 -21.74
CA GLY A 220 22.94 3.52 -21.85
C GLY A 220 23.15 4.22 -20.52
N THR A 221 22.31 3.94 -19.51
CA THR A 221 22.45 4.48 -18.15
C THR A 221 23.83 4.15 -17.56
N PHE A 222 24.36 2.96 -17.82
CA PHE A 222 25.70 2.59 -17.35
C PHE A 222 26.80 3.45 -17.96
N SER A 223 26.67 3.86 -19.23
CA SER A 223 27.63 4.77 -19.86
C SER A 223 27.58 6.15 -19.24
N VAL A 224 26.39 6.66 -18.89
CA VAL A 224 26.24 7.95 -18.19
C VAL A 224 26.90 7.90 -16.81
N ILE A 225 26.64 6.84 -16.02
CA ILE A 225 27.26 6.66 -14.70
C ILE A 225 28.78 6.60 -14.81
N ARG A 226 29.31 5.86 -15.80
CA ARG A 226 30.75 5.76 -16.04
C ARG A 226 31.36 7.10 -16.41
N ASN A 227 30.74 7.82 -17.34
CA ASN A 227 31.23 9.11 -17.79
C ASN A 227 31.24 10.14 -16.66
N LEU A 228 30.20 10.15 -15.81
CA LEU A 228 30.17 10.99 -14.62
C LEU A 228 31.29 10.61 -13.64
N ALA A 229 31.46 9.31 -13.35
CA ALA A 229 32.53 8.84 -12.47
C ALA A 229 33.93 9.29 -12.95
N GLN A 230 34.13 9.37 -14.27
CA GLN A 230 35.38 9.75 -14.92
C GLN A 230 35.52 11.25 -15.23
N ASP A 231 34.57 12.11 -14.81
CA ASP A 231 34.58 13.56 -15.09
C ASP A 231 34.55 13.89 -16.60
N LEU A 232 33.92 13.04 -17.42
CA LEU A 232 33.77 13.26 -18.86
C LEU A 232 32.54 14.10 -19.21
N ILE A 233 31.60 14.23 -18.27
CA ILE A 233 30.36 15.00 -18.36
C ILE A 233 30.11 15.78 -17.07
#